data_AF-A0A812U3D9-F1
#
_entry.id   AF-A0A812U3D9-F1
#
_cell.length_a   1.000
_cell.length_b   1.000
_cell.length_c   1.000
_cell.angle_alpha   90.00
_cell.angle_beta   90.00
_cell.angle_gamma   90.00
#
_symmetry.space_group_name_H-M   'P 1'
#
loop_
_entity.id
_entity.type
_entity.pdbx_description
1 polymer ?
#
loop_
_entity_poly.entity_id
_entity_poly.type
_entity_poly.pdbx_seq_one_letter_code
_entity_poly.pdbx_strand_id
1 'polypeptide(L)'
;MNASADASNQLDLVLERAGLDSRAQYFVPVMFGIALGTCALGTALLMFATWRSARKLPGSQPDTSPGQEAPVTVGSSTSPDDVHVSTGSQDKQALKEAKGEQRTVSSARRLCQVLIVFSTTFGLCVGVTIAGVIDGSLTKETGLAWESYVLLLSCACAWMLVQACVVVLTLQPGRGYTPAAFAEAMLSGMFPFVADSFDTLKDVIFGGLCFKSTSTGLHVLGVLSWVYLYLFHLGLLGYVYGYFLTDLSSSHLSVFALSTIDLKARPASLSRTEKVLAALGKQLSPAKRHLLLVENVPQAGMAIIYLATEGGSLLVALLNLAIPAGQVFASVFLHKPLQRRLARWYAQRLDAALDDADAVLGRRMCREIVGGGPELMHRVAWHSAYLSKIYYAREQVLLRRGDIVVAGEPLLEGADELALELCCTCIKSAESEDFDGELDISGIDLQSQHEVLQALVNFAFFSAWVEKLWFYYCKLTGQDVEALSAAMSEASAHRRGPRRLSLTQNEFGDEGVFALARALPNLHLEELYMCDCNITNEGVSALARVLPQCRDLKGLYLYGNSFEDVARARQALESARPDITVSLSTKQRE
;
A
#
# COMPACT_ATOMS: atom_id res chain seq x y z
N MET A 1 15.49 42.37 -34.77
CA MET A 1 16.79 41.69 -34.96
C MET A 1 17.83 42.14 -33.93
N ASN A 2 18.06 43.45 -33.73
CA ASN A 2 19.05 43.91 -32.74
C ASN A 2 18.71 43.55 -31.28
N ALA A 3 17.43 43.56 -30.87
CA ALA A 3 17.04 43.21 -29.50
C ALA A 3 17.20 41.71 -29.14
N SER A 4 17.10 40.79 -30.11
CA SER A 4 17.32 39.35 -29.85
C SER A 4 18.81 39.00 -29.86
N ALA A 5 19.61 39.71 -30.66
CA ALA A 5 21.07 39.58 -30.65
C ALA A 5 21.67 40.09 -29.32
N ASP A 6 21.15 41.19 -28.78
CA ASP A 6 21.60 41.76 -27.51
C ASP A 6 21.20 40.87 -26.31
N ALA A 7 20.01 40.25 -26.36
CA ALA A 7 19.58 39.27 -25.36
C ALA A 7 20.39 37.97 -25.40
N SER A 8 20.76 37.49 -26.60
CA SER A 8 21.65 36.31 -26.76
C SER A 8 23.03 36.60 -26.18
N ASN A 9 23.62 37.75 -26.50
CA ASN A 9 24.93 38.14 -25.97
C ASN A 9 24.93 38.31 -24.44
N GLN A 10 23.85 38.87 -23.87
CA GLN A 10 23.68 38.98 -22.41
C GLN A 10 23.58 37.60 -21.74
N LEU A 11 22.86 36.65 -22.36
CA LEU A 11 22.72 35.30 -21.84
C LEU A 11 24.04 34.52 -21.92
N ASP A 12 24.75 34.62 -23.04
CA ASP A 12 26.07 33.99 -23.21
C ASP A 12 27.07 34.52 -22.19
N LEU A 13 27.07 35.83 -21.91
CA LEU A 13 27.89 36.43 -20.85
C LEU A 13 27.53 35.95 -19.43
N VAL A 14 26.25 35.69 -19.16
CA VAL A 14 25.78 35.14 -17.87
C VAL A 14 26.18 33.68 -17.74
N LEU A 15 26.04 32.88 -18.81
CA LEU A 15 26.44 31.48 -18.84
C LEU A 15 27.96 31.34 -18.68
N GLU A 16 28.75 32.16 -19.38
CA GLU A 16 30.20 32.19 -19.28
C GLU A 16 30.67 32.57 -17.86
N ARG A 17 30.03 33.58 -17.22
CA ARG A 17 30.29 33.93 -15.82
C ARG A 17 29.90 32.83 -14.82
N ALA A 18 28.97 31.96 -15.20
CA ALA A 18 28.55 30.80 -14.40
C ALA A 18 29.39 29.54 -14.71
N GLY A 19 30.37 29.62 -15.61
CA GLY A 19 31.19 28.49 -16.04
C GLY A 19 30.42 27.49 -16.89
N LEU A 20 29.39 27.93 -17.62
CA LEU A 20 28.54 27.11 -18.48
C LEU A 20 28.79 27.45 -19.94
N ASP A 21 28.91 26.43 -20.80
CA ASP A 21 29.02 26.65 -22.25
C ASP A 21 27.66 27.06 -22.87
N SER A 22 27.67 27.54 -24.11
CA SER A 22 26.46 27.94 -24.82
C SER A 22 25.48 26.79 -25.07
N ARG A 23 25.87 25.53 -24.84
CA ARG A 23 24.98 24.37 -24.92
C ARG A 23 24.16 24.17 -23.64
N ALA A 24 24.58 24.76 -22.52
CA ALA A 24 23.87 24.67 -21.24
C ALA A 24 22.43 25.19 -21.28
N GLN A 25 22.16 26.20 -22.11
CA GLN A 25 20.80 26.72 -22.29
C GLN A 25 19.82 25.68 -22.86
N TYR A 26 20.32 24.68 -23.60
CA TYR A 26 19.50 23.63 -24.20
C TYR A 26 19.39 22.38 -23.32
N PHE A 27 20.26 22.22 -22.32
CA PHE A 27 20.30 21.02 -21.50
C PHE A 27 18.97 20.74 -20.78
N VAL A 28 18.48 21.71 -20.02
CA VAL A 28 17.22 21.56 -19.28
C VAL A 28 16.06 21.37 -20.26
N PRO A 29 15.86 22.20 -21.30
CA PRO A 29 14.81 21.97 -22.30
C PRO A 29 14.84 20.59 -22.97
N VAL A 30 16.01 20.09 -23.36
CA VAL A 30 16.15 18.79 -24.03
C VAL A 30 15.82 17.64 -23.08
N MET A 31 16.35 17.66 -21.86
CA MET A 31 16.06 16.65 -20.85
C MET A 31 14.56 16.57 -20.54
N PHE A 32 13.92 17.74 -20.33
CA PHE A 32 12.48 17.80 -20.12
C PHE A 32 11.69 17.42 -21.38
N GLY A 33 12.17 17.75 -22.58
CA GLY A 33 11.53 17.38 -23.84
C GLY A 33 11.50 15.86 -24.05
N ILE A 34 12.61 15.17 -23.82
CA ILE A 34 12.70 13.70 -23.86
C ILE A 34 11.77 13.10 -22.79
N ALA A 35 11.81 13.65 -21.58
CA ALA A 35 10.99 13.17 -20.48
C ALA A 35 9.49 13.28 -20.80
N LEU A 36 9.03 14.47 -21.20
CA LEU A 36 7.62 14.72 -21.52
C LEU A 36 7.16 13.94 -22.76
N GLY A 37 8.00 13.82 -23.79
CA GLY A 37 7.70 13.02 -24.98
C GLY A 37 7.52 11.53 -24.65
N THR A 38 8.40 10.98 -23.82
CA THR A 38 8.29 9.61 -23.31
C THR A 38 7.03 9.44 -22.47
N CYS A 39 6.72 10.41 -21.60
CA CYS A 39 5.51 10.41 -20.80
C CYS A 39 4.25 10.35 -21.66
N ALA A 40 4.18 11.16 -22.71
CA ALA A 40 3.06 11.19 -23.64
C ALA A 40 2.90 9.86 -24.38
N LEU A 41 3.99 9.29 -24.90
CA LEU A 41 3.98 8.02 -25.61
C LEU A 41 3.58 6.85 -24.71
N GLY A 42 4.18 6.73 -23.52
CA GLY A 42 3.84 5.69 -22.56
C GLY A 42 2.40 5.78 -22.08
N THR A 43 1.90 7.00 -21.82
CA THR A 43 0.48 7.23 -21.49
C THR A 43 -0.43 6.78 -22.63
N ALA A 44 -0.11 7.13 -23.88
CA ALA A 44 -0.89 6.72 -25.04
C ALA A 44 -0.96 5.19 -25.18
N LEU A 45 0.16 4.48 -24.96
CA LEU A 45 0.21 3.02 -24.98
C LEU A 45 -0.73 2.39 -23.93
N LEU A 46 -0.67 2.87 -22.68
CA LEU A 46 -1.51 2.38 -21.59
C LEU A 46 -2.99 2.70 -21.80
N MET A 47 -3.31 3.88 -22.33
CA MET A 47 -4.68 4.27 -22.67
C MET A 47 -5.25 3.44 -23.82
N PHE A 48 -4.46 3.18 -24.84
CA PHE A 48 -4.85 2.29 -25.95
C PHE A 48 -5.13 0.87 -25.45
N ALA A 49 -4.29 0.34 -24.57
CA ALA A 49 -4.49 -0.97 -23.95
C ALA A 49 -5.76 -1.02 -23.08
N THR A 50 -5.98 0.02 -22.28
CA THR A 50 -7.17 0.16 -21.44
C THR A 50 -8.45 0.19 -22.28
N TRP A 51 -8.46 0.98 -23.35
CA TRP A 51 -9.56 1.03 -24.31
C TRP A 51 -9.80 -0.32 -24.99
N ARG A 52 -8.73 -1.01 -25.40
CA ARG A 52 -8.82 -2.34 -26.01
C ARG A 52 -9.38 -3.38 -25.03
N SER A 53 -8.99 -3.31 -23.76
CA SER A 53 -9.50 -4.17 -22.68
C SER A 53 -10.98 -3.91 -22.40
N ALA A 54 -11.40 -2.65 -22.36
CA ALA A 54 -12.79 -2.24 -22.18
C ALA A 54 -13.72 -2.85 -23.25
N ARG A 55 -13.28 -2.85 -24.52
CA ARG A 55 -14.06 -3.40 -25.64
C ARG A 55 -14.23 -4.92 -25.62
N LYS A 56 -13.40 -5.64 -24.85
CA LYS A 56 -13.52 -7.10 -24.71
C LYS A 56 -14.53 -7.52 -23.63
N LEU A 57 -15.14 -6.57 -22.93
CA LEU A 57 -16.20 -6.85 -21.96
C LEU A 57 -17.51 -7.23 -22.70
N PRO A 58 -18.15 -8.35 -22.35
CA PRO A 58 -19.46 -8.69 -22.91
C PRO A 58 -20.48 -7.62 -22.53
N GLY A 59 -21.05 -6.93 -23.53
CA GLY A 59 -22.05 -5.86 -23.37
C GLY A 59 -21.71 -4.51 -24.01
N SER A 60 -20.51 -4.32 -24.59
CA SER A 60 -20.11 -3.06 -25.23
C SER A 60 -19.99 -3.16 -26.76
N GLN A 61 -21.01 -3.69 -27.44
CA GLN A 61 -21.23 -3.35 -28.85
C GLN A 61 -22.20 -2.17 -28.93
N PRO A 62 -21.92 -1.13 -29.72
CA PRO A 62 -22.91 -0.10 -29.99
C PRO A 62 -24.06 -0.72 -30.80
N ASP A 63 -25.29 -0.54 -30.33
CA ASP A 63 -26.50 -0.90 -31.05
C ASP A 63 -26.47 -0.31 -32.47
N THR A 64 -26.30 -1.18 -33.45
CA THR A 64 -26.64 -0.89 -34.85
C THR A 64 -27.41 -2.07 -35.41
N SER A 65 -28.72 -2.10 -35.16
CA SER A 65 -29.80 -2.29 -36.16
C SER A 65 -31.08 -2.85 -35.50
N PRO A 66 -32.28 -2.42 -35.94
CA PRO A 66 -33.53 -2.76 -35.28
C PRO A 66 -34.10 -4.10 -35.75
N GLY A 67 -34.68 -4.85 -34.81
CA GLY A 67 -35.73 -5.83 -35.07
C GLY A 67 -35.26 -7.24 -35.40
N GLN A 68 -35.35 -8.15 -34.43
CA GLN A 68 -36.21 -9.33 -34.51
C GLN A 68 -36.15 -10.11 -33.19
N GLU A 69 -37.33 -10.31 -32.60
CA GLU A 69 -37.57 -11.22 -31.49
C GLU A 69 -37.42 -12.69 -31.91
N ALA A 70 -37.17 -13.52 -30.88
CA ALA A 70 -37.45 -14.95 -30.72
C ALA A 70 -36.25 -15.92 -30.81
N PRO A 71 -36.31 -17.10 -30.15
CA PRO A 71 -36.96 -17.42 -28.87
C PRO A 71 -36.05 -18.18 -27.89
N VAL A 72 -36.52 -18.21 -26.63
CA VAL A 72 -36.07 -19.06 -25.53
C VAL A 72 -36.05 -20.54 -25.93
N THR A 73 -34.94 -21.23 -25.68
CA THR A 73 -34.90 -22.70 -25.62
C THR A 73 -34.31 -23.17 -24.30
N VAL A 74 -35.11 -23.99 -23.62
CA VAL A 74 -34.83 -24.73 -22.39
C VAL A 74 -34.22 -26.09 -22.78
N GLY A 75 -33.19 -26.53 -22.06
CA GLY A 75 -32.67 -27.89 -22.06
C GLY A 75 -31.52 -27.99 -21.04
N SER A 76 -31.75 -28.42 -19.81
CA SER A 76 -31.88 -29.81 -19.30
C SER A 76 -30.54 -30.46 -18.93
N SER A 77 -30.35 -30.57 -17.61
CA SER A 77 -29.77 -31.71 -16.85
C SER A 77 -28.49 -32.39 -17.34
N THR A 78 -27.43 -32.30 -16.51
CA THR A 78 -26.56 -33.44 -16.20
C THR A 78 -26.15 -33.39 -14.74
N SER A 79 -26.33 -34.52 -14.04
CA SER A 79 -25.97 -34.77 -12.65
C SER A 79 -24.48 -35.09 -12.49
N PRO A 80 -23.90 -34.89 -11.30
CA PRO A 80 -22.51 -35.20 -10.99
C PRO A 80 -22.39 -36.52 -10.23
N ASP A 81 -21.61 -37.48 -10.72
CA ASP A 81 -21.13 -38.61 -9.91
C ASP A 81 -19.67 -38.91 -10.26
N ASP A 82 -18.93 -39.31 -9.23
CA ASP A 82 -17.61 -39.93 -9.20
C ASP A 82 -16.35 -39.06 -9.44
N VAL A 83 -15.77 -38.51 -8.36
CA VAL A 83 -14.32 -38.69 -8.09
C VAL A 83 -14.04 -38.72 -6.58
N HIS A 84 -13.42 -39.82 -6.17
CA HIS A 84 -12.94 -40.14 -4.83
C HIS A 84 -12.01 -39.09 -4.19
N VAL A 85 -12.19 -38.95 -2.86
CA VAL A 85 -11.31 -38.27 -1.90
C VAL A 85 -10.15 -39.18 -1.50
N SER A 86 -8.90 -38.72 -1.67
CA SER A 86 -7.76 -39.13 -0.83
C SER A 86 -6.49 -38.30 -1.06
N THR A 87 -6.39 -37.06 -0.56
CA THR A 87 -5.09 -36.39 -0.25
C THR A 87 -5.31 -35.10 0.57
N GLY A 88 -5.64 -35.21 1.87
CA GLY A 88 -5.94 -34.03 2.71
C GLY A 88 -4.79 -33.49 3.56
N SER A 89 -3.74 -34.29 3.79
CA SER A 89 -2.67 -33.99 4.75
C SER A 89 -1.35 -33.62 4.06
N GLN A 90 -0.94 -34.37 3.04
CA GLN A 90 0.26 -34.05 2.26
C GLN A 90 0.05 -32.83 1.36
N ASP A 91 -1.14 -32.64 0.80
CA ASP A 91 -1.45 -31.47 -0.05
C ASP A 91 -1.49 -30.16 0.73
N LYS A 92 -1.87 -30.14 2.01
CA LYS A 92 -1.85 -28.91 2.82
C LYS A 92 -0.45 -28.49 3.22
N GLN A 93 0.44 -29.46 3.44
CA GLN A 93 1.85 -29.20 3.73
C GLN A 93 2.60 -28.83 2.45
N ALA A 94 2.35 -29.54 1.34
CA ALA A 94 2.86 -29.20 0.02
C ALA A 94 2.31 -27.86 -0.50
N LEU A 95 1.07 -27.46 -0.15
CA LEU A 95 0.52 -26.15 -0.51
C LEU A 95 1.05 -25.02 0.40
N LYS A 96 1.38 -25.29 1.67
CA LYS A 96 2.09 -24.33 2.54
C LYS A 96 3.54 -24.17 2.12
N GLU A 97 4.22 -25.27 1.81
CA GLU A 97 5.58 -25.29 1.25
C GLU A 97 5.56 -24.64 -0.13
N ALA A 98 4.63 -24.96 -1.04
CA ALA A 98 4.52 -24.32 -2.35
C ALA A 98 4.07 -22.86 -2.28
N LYS A 99 3.28 -22.42 -1.29
CA LYS A 99 2.96 -21.00 -1.06
C LYS A 99 4.12 -20.23 -0.44
N GLY A 100 4.84 -20.85 0.50
CA GLY A 100 6.07 -20.32 1.10
C GLY A 100 7.20 -20.23 0.08
N GLU A 101 7.32 -21.24 -0.77
CA GLU A 101 8.26 -21.35 -1.89
C GLU A 101 7.83 -20.43 -3.04
N GLN A 102 6.55 -20.31 -3.40
CA GLN A 102 6.09 -19.28 -4.35
C GLN A 102 6.31 -17.86 -3.84
N ARG A 103 6.06 -17.58 -2.55
CA ARG A 103 6.33 -16.25 -1.96
C ARG A 103 7.83 -15.95 -1.98
N THR A 104 8.67 -16.87 -1.52
CA THR A 104 10.15 -16.69 -1.51
C THR A 104 10.73 -16.66 -2.92
N VAL A 105 10.27 -17.50 -3.84
CA VAL A 105 10.67 -17.51 -5.26
C VAL A 105 10.23 -16.23 -5.97
N SER A 106 9.04 -15.68 -5.66
CA SER A 106 8.59 -14.41 -6.25
C SER A 106 9.43 -13.21 -5.79
N SER A 107 9.80 -13.16 -4.51
CA SER A 107 10.66 -12.13 -3.93
C SER A 107 12.11 -12.26 -4.41
N ALA A 108 12.64 -13.49 -4.49
CA ALA A 108 13.98 -13.77 -5.01
C ALA A 108 14.09 -13.42 -6.51
N ARG A 109 13.07 -13.74 -7.30
CA ARG A 109 13.00 -13.36 -8.73
C ARG A 109 12.96 -11.85 -8.89
N ARG A 110 12.15 -11.15 -8.08
CA ARG A 110 12.06 -9.69 -8.11
C ARG A 110 13.38 -9.05 -7.69
N LEU A 111 14.04 -9.56 -6.66
CA LEU A 111 15.37 -9.13 -6.26
C LEU A 111 16.38 -9.30 -7.41
N CYS A 112 16.39 -10.47 -8.04
CA CYS A 112 17.29 -10.74 -9.17
C CYS A 112 17.07 -9.75 -10.31
N GLN A 113 15.81 -9.46 -10.66
CA GLN A 113 15.47 -8.45 -11.67
C GLN A 113 15.98 -7.06 -11.30
N VAL A 114 15.78 -6.63 -10.04
CA VAL A 114 16.27 -5.34 -9.56
C VAL A 114 17.79 -5.28 -9.61
N LEU A 115 18.50 -6.32 -9.15
CA LEU A 115 19.96 -6.40 -9.18
C LEU A 115 20.51 -6.30 -10.60
N ILE A 116 19.91 -7.01 -11.55
CA ILE A 116 20.32 -6.99 -12.95
C ILE A 116 20.12 -5.58 -13.53
N VAL A 117 18.93 -4.98 -13.35
CA VAL A 117 18.62 -3.66 -13.92
C VAL A 117 19.47 -2.56 -13.29
N PHE A 118 19.63 -2.58 -11.96
CA PHE A 118 20.48 -1.64 -11.25
C PHE A 118 21.94 -1.77 -11.68
N SER A 119 22.51 -2.99 -11.68
CA SER A 119 23.91 -3.21 -12.07
C SER A 119 24.17 -2.82 -13.53
N THR A 120 23.21 -3.08 -14.42
CA THR A 120 23.30 -2.68 -15.84
C THR A 120 23.27 -1.15 -15.96
N THR A 121 22.33 -0.49 -15.28
CA THR A 121 22.22 0.98 -15.30
C THR A 121 23.47 1.64 -14.73
N PHE A 122 23.93 1.18 -13.57
CA PHE A 122 25.14 1.68 -12.92
C PHE A 122 26.38 1.47 -13.80
N GLY A 123 26.56 0.27 -14.34
CA GLY A 123 27.68 -0.04 -15.23
C GLY A 123 27.67 0.80 -16.50
N LEU A 124 26.50 1.05 -17.09
CA LEU A 124 26.35 1.94 -18.24
C LEU A 124 26.74 3.39 -17.88
N CYS A 125 26.28 3.88 -16.72
CA CYS A 125 26.64 5.22 -16.25
C CYS A 125 28.16 5.35 -16.05
N VAL A 126 28.80 4.37 -15.42
CA VAL A 126 30.25 4.36 -15.20
C VAL A 126 30.99 4.30 -16.53
N GLY A 127 30.59 3.41 -17.44
CA GLY A 127 31.24 3.26 -18.74
C GLY A 127 31.17 4.52 -19.60
N VAL A 128 29.99 5.13 -19.70
CA VAL A 128 29.80 6.40 -20.41
C VAL A 128 30.59 7.54 -19.75
N THR A 129 30.62 7.58 -18.41
CA THR A 129 31.41 8.58 -17.67
C THR A 129 32.91 8.43 -17.94
N ILE A 130 33.44 7.20 -17.92
CA ILE A 130 34.85 6.93 -18.24
C ILE A 130 35.16 7.33 -19.68
N ALA A 131 34.28 6.99 -20.63
CA ALA A 131 34.43 7.45 -22.02
C ALA A 131 34.50 8.98 -22.09
N GLY A 132 33.60 9.67 -21.37
CA GLY A 132 33.55 11.12 -21.28
C GLY A 132 34.80 11.77 -20.66
N VAL A 133 35.43 11.08 -19.72
CA VAL A 133 36.71 11.51 -19.13
C VAL A 133 37.84 11.41 -20.17
N ILE A 134 37.89 10.31 -20.91
CA ILE A 134 38.93 9.99 -21.90
C ILE A 134 38.83 10.88 -23.14
N ASP A 135 37.63 11.04 -23.69
CA ASP A 135 37.39 11.87 -24.89
C ASP A 135 37.41 13.38 -24.59
N GLY A 136 37.39 13.75 -23.31
CA GLY A 136 37.45 15.13 -22.86
C GLY A 136 36.10 15.87 -22.89
N SER A 137 35.00 15.19 -23.19
CA SER A 137 33.65 15.77 -23.15
C SER A 137 33.20 16.12 -21.72
N LEU A 138 33.74 15.45 -20.70
CA LEU A 138 33.54 15.80 -19.29
C LEU A 138 34.54 16.88 -18.86
N THR A 139 34.04 18.10 -18.64
CA THR A 139 34.90 19.25 -18.26
C THR A 139 34.79 19.58 -16.77
N LYS A 140 35.91 20.03 -16.18
CA LYS A 140 35.93 20.50 -14.79
C LYS A 140 35.22 21.83 -14.59
N GLU A 141 35.31 22.71 -15.59
CA GLU A 141 34.77 24.06 -15.55
C GLU A 141 33.24 24.02 -15.48
N THR A 142 32.62 23.25 -16.38
CA THR A 142 31.16 23.11 -16.43
C THR A 142 30.64 22.02 -15.49
N GLY A 143 31.45 21.02 -15.17
CA GLY A 143 31.01 19.81 -14.46
C GLY A 143 30.06 18.92 -15.28
N LEU A 144 29.94 19.14 -16.60
CA LEU A 144 28.95 18.51 -17.47
C LEU A 144 29.59 17.64 -18.55
N ALA A 145 28.88 16.58 -18.92
CA ALA A 145 29.04 15.82 -20.15
C ALA A 145 27.67 15.70 -20.83
N TRP A 146 27.34 16.65 -21.71
CA TRP A 146 25.99 16.83 -22.25
C TRP A 146 25.45 15.59 -22.95
N GLU A 147 26.26 15.04 -23.85
CA GLU A 147 25.93 13.87 -24.66
C GLU A 147 25.71 12.64 -23.75
N SER A 148 26.48 12.56 -22.67
CA SER A 148 26.38 11.48 -21.68
C SER A 148 25.06 11.52 -20.92
N TYR A 149 24.68 12.68 -20.37
CA TYR A 149 23.40 12.84 -19.67
C TYR A 149 22.20 12.56 -20.57
N VAL A 150 22.21 13.09 -21.79
CA VAL A 150 21.11 12.91 -22.76
C VAL A 150 20.99 11.46 -23.19
N LEU A 151 22.12 10.79 -23.47
CA LEU A 151 22.15 9.38 -23.85
C LEU A 151 21.61 8.49 -22.72
N LEU A 152 22.13 8.66 -21.50
CA LEU A 152 21.75 7.84 -20.35
C LEU A 152 20.27 8.06 -19.96
N LEU A 153 19.79 9.31 -20.01
CA LEU A 153 18.35 9.60 -19.86
C LEU A 153 17.54 8.88 -20.93
N SER A 154 17.95 8.96 -22.20
CA SER A 154 17.23 8.34 -23.32
C SER A 154 17.17 6.83 -23.18
N CYS A 155 18.25 6.17 -22.76
CA CYS A 155 18.27 4.74 -22.47
C CYS A 155 17.28 4.34 -21.38
N ALA A 156 17.21 5.12 -20.30
CA ALA A 156 16.26 4.86 -19.22
C ALA A 156 14.81 5.13 -19.62
N CYS A 157 14.54 6.20 -20.38
CA CYS A 157 13.24 6.45 -20.97
C CYS A 157 12.80 5.31 -21.92
N ALA A 158 13.73 4.80 -22.73
CA ALA A 158 13.48 3.64 -23.58
C ALA A 158 13.17 2.38 -22.76
N TRP A 159 13.90 2.14 -21.67
CA TRP A 159 13.64 1.03 -20.75
C TRP A 159 12.23 1.12 -20.15
N MET A 160 11.78 2.31 -19.74
CA MET A 160 10.40 2.50 -19.25
C MET A 160 9.34 2.19 -20.33
N LEU A 161 9.59 2.52 -21.60
CA LEU A 161 8.70 2.17 -22.70
C LEU A 161 8.68 0.66 -22.97
N VAL A 162 9.82 -0.02 -22.84
CA VAL A 162 9.88 -1.50 -22.89
C VAL A 162 9.00 -2.11 -21.80
N GLN A 163 9.09 -1.58 -20.57
CA GLN A 163 8.22 -2.02 -19.48
C GLN A 163 6.73 -1.77 -19.82
N ALA A 164 6.40 -0.60 -20.38
CA ALA A 164 5.03 -0.26 -20.80
C ALA A 164 4.49 -1.27 -21.82
N CYS A 165 5.29 -1.62 -22.83
CA CYS A 165 4.93 -2.62 -23.83
C CYS A 165 4.60 -3.97 -23.17
N VAL A 166 5.44 -4.44 -22.24
CA VAL A 166 5.21 -5.72 -21.55
C VAL A 166 3.92 -5.69 -20.72
N VAL A 167 3.67 -4.64 -19.90
CA VAL A 167 2.45 -4.57 -19.07
C VAL A 167 1.17 -4.42 -19.88
N VAL A 168 1.26 -3.80 -21.07
CA VAL A 168 0.16 -3.72 -22.02
C VAL A 168 -0.15 -5.11 -22.61
N LEU A 169 0.88 -5.90 -22.90
CA LEU A 169 0.72 -7.27 -23.43
C LEU A 169 0.16 -8.24 -22.39
N THR A 170 0.41 -8.02 -21.10
CA THR A 170 -0.05 -8.87 -19.99
C THR A 170 -1.34 -8.39 -19.33
N LEU A 171 -1.99 -7.35 -19.85
CA LEU A 171 -3.21 -6.77 -19.26
C LEU A 171 -4.39 -7.75 -19.33
N GLN A 172 -5.00 -8.01 -18.17
CA GLN A 172 -6.17 -8.88 -18.06
C GLN A 172 -7.43 -8.23 -18.64
N PRO A 173 -8.37 -8.99 -19.24
CA PRO A 173 -9.63 -8.47 -19.75
C PRO A 173 -10.45 -7.78 -18.64
N GLY A 174 -11.02 -6.61 -18.93
CA GLY A 174 -11.84 -5.84 -17.98
C GLY A 174 -11.04 -4.99 -16.97
N ARG A 175 -9.71 -5.14 -16.93
CA ARG A 175 -8.81 -4.26 -16.18
C ARG A 175 -8.22 -3.19 -17.09
N GLY A 176 -7.82 -2.06 -16.51
CA GLY A 176 -7.21 -0.94 -17.22
C GLY A 176 -6.22 -0.15 -16.37
N TYR A 177 -5.73 0.97 -16.90
CA TYR A 177 -4.85 1.90 -16.18
C TYR A 177 -5.47 3.29 -16.13
N THR A 178 -5.05 4.10 -15.16
CA THR A 178 -5.46 5.50 -15.09
C THR A 178 -4.65 6.34 -16.09
N PRO A 179 -5.20 7.47 -16.60
CA PRO A 179 -4.45 8.37 -17.49
C PRO A 179 -3.18 8.97 -16.88
N ALA A 180 -3.05 8.94 -15.54
CA ALA A 180 -1.89 9.46 -14.84
C ALA A 180 -0.83 8.37 -14.52
N ALA A 181 -1.17 7.09 -14.69
CA ALA A 181 -0.35 5.96 -14.23
C ALA A 181 1.10 6.03 -14.74
N PHE A 182 1.29 6.24 -16.05
CA PHE A 182 2.64 6.32 -16.61
C PHE A 182 3.42 7.53 -16.10
N ALA A 183 2.76 8.69 -15.99
CA ALA A 183 3.39 9.90 -15.48
C ALA A 183 3.86 9.70 -14.03
N GLU A 184 3.06 9.02 -13.20
CA GLU A 184 3.44 8.67 -11.83
C GLU A 184 4.64 7.70 -11.78
N ALA A 185 4.68 6.70 -12.65
CA ALA A 185 5.84 5.81 -12.80
C ALA A 185 7.09 6.55 -13.29
N MET A 186 6.93 7.59 -14.10
CA MET A 186 8.05 8.39 -14.60
C MET A 186 8.66 9.28 -13.53
N LEU A 187 7.82 9.91 -12.71
CA LEU A 187 8.25 10.73 -11.57
C LEU A 187 9.13 9.95 -10.57
N SER A 188 8.92 8.65 -10.44
CA SER A 188 9.73 7.76 -9.60
C SER A 188 10.91 7.16 -10.34
N GLY A 189 10.76 6.85 -11.63
CA GLY A 189 11.74 6.08 -12.40
C GLY A 189 12.93 6.88 -12.95
N MET A 190 12.69 8.02 -13.63
CA MET A 190 13.77 8.78 -14.28
C MET A 190 13.40 10.26 -14.58
N PHE A 191 12.49 10.85 -13.81
CA PHE A 191 12.22 12.29 -13.98
C PHE A 191 13.44 13.12 -13.57
N PRO A 192 13.88 14.09 -14.40
CA PRO A 192 15.07 14.90 -14.12
C PRO A 192 15.03 15.53 -12.73
N PHE A 193 16.16 15.46 -12.01
CA PHE A 193 16.36 16.04 -10.66
C PHE A 193 15.50 15.47 -9.52
N VAL A 194 14.55 14.58 -9.82
CA VAL A 194 13.58 14.06 -8.84
C VAL A 194 13.74 12.56 -8.63
N ALA A 195 14.01 11.80 -9.69
CA ALA A 195 14.04 10.35 -9.63
C ALA A 195 15.38 9.79 -9.12
N ASP A 196 15.31 8.64 -8.46
CA ASP A 196 16.46 7.95 -7.86
C ASP A 196 17.51 7.58 -8.91
N SER A 197 17.06 7.11 -10.07
CA SER A 197 17.96 6.76 -11.16
C SER A 197 18.72 7.99 -11.71
N PHE A 198 18.15 9.19 -11.56
CA PHE A 198 18.85 10.44 -11.90
C PHE A 198 19.89 10.80 -10.83
N ASP A 199 19.60 10.52 -9.55
CA ASP A 199 20.53 10.69 -8.43
C ASP A 199 21.79 9.84 -8.66
N THR A 200 21.59 8.55 -8.97
CA THR A 200 22.68 7.62 -9.35
C THR A 200 23.49 8.16 -10.54
N LEU A 201 22.81 8.68 -11.56
CA LEU A 201 23.46 9.23 -12.75
C LEU A 201 24.39 10.42 -12.40
N LYS A 202 23.91 11.40 -11.63
CA LYS A 202 24.73 12.57 -11.29
C LYS A 202 25.92 12.21 -10.40
N ASP A 203 25.75 11.26 -9.49
CA ASP A 203 26.79 10.86 -8.53
C ASP A 203 27.90 10.07 -9.23
N VAL A 204 27.54 9.21 -10.19
CA VAL A 204 28.53 8.53 -11.03
C VAL A 204 29.33 9.53 -11.85
N ILE A 205 28.69 10.53 -12.44
CA ILE A 205 29.39 11.58 -13.21
C ILE A 205 30.31 12.42 -12.32
N PHE A 206 29.88 12.73 -11.09
CA PHE A 206 30.72 13.39 -10.09
C PHE A 206 32.00 12.58 -9.78
N GLY A 207 31.89 11.26 -9.58
CA GLY A 207 33.07 10.41 -9.41
C GLY A 207 34.03 10.46 -10.60
N GLY A 208 33.49 10.57 -11.83
CA GLY A 208 34.27 10.78 -13.05
C GLY A 208 35.01 12.13 -13.09
N LEU A 209 34.36 13.22 -12.66
CA LEU A 209 34.97 14.55 -12.60
C LEU A 209 36.23 14.57 -11.75
N CYS A 210 36.25 13.80 -10.67
CA CYS A 210 37.40 13.69 -9.80
C CYS A 210 38.66 13.21 -10.54
N PHE A 211 38.53 12.35 -11.56
CA PHE A 211 39.66 11.86 -12.38
C PHE A 211 40.24 12.90 -13.33
N LYS A 212 39.52 14.00 -13.60
CA LYS A 212 40.08 15.12 -14.36
C LYS A 212 41.10 15.88 -13.51
N SER A 213 41.01 15.80 -12.18
CA SER A 213 41.89 16.50 -11.24
C SER A 213 43.37 16.17 -11.48
N THR A 214 44.26 17.12 -11.17
CA THR A 214 45.70 16.85 -11.06
C THR A 214 46.06 16.23 -9.71
N SER A 215 45.16 16.28 -8.73
CA SER A 215 45.33 15.74 -7.39
C SER A 215 45.04 14.24 -7.35
N THR A 216 46.04 13.45 -6.98
CA THR A 216 45.88 12.00 -6.70
C THR A 216 44.86 11.75 -5.59
N GLY A 217 44.73 12.66 -4.62
CA GLY A 217 43.73 12.55 -3.56
C GLY A 217 42.30 12.60 -4.08
N LEU A 218 42.04 13.41 -5.11
CA LEU A 218 40.73 13.46 -5.75
C LEU A 218 40.46 12.20 -6.59
N HIS A 219 41.47 11.60 -7.23
CA HIS A 219 41.28 10.32 -7.92
C HIS A 219 40.78 9.23 -6.96
N VAL A 220 41.38 9.15 -5.77
CA VAL A 220 40.92 8.23 -4.71
C VAL A 220 39.50 8.57 -4.26
N LEU A 221 39.18 9.86 -4.10
CA LEU A 221 37.82 10.32 -3.76
C LEU A 221 36.78 9.87 -4.79
N GLY A 222 37.10 9.95 -6.09
CA GLY A 222 36.24 9.49 -7.18
C GLY A 222 35.96 7.99 -7.11
N VAL A 223 36.99 7.18 -6.87
CA VAL A 223 36.83 5.72 -6.66
C VAL A 223 35.97 5.45 -5.43
N LEU A 224 36.24 6.12 -4.31
CA LEU A 224 35.47 5.96 -3.08
C LEU A 224 33.99 6.32 -3.28
N SER A 225 33.69 7.36 -4.05
CA SER A 225 32.31 7.74 -4.40
C SER A 225 31.59 6.63 -5.16
N TRP A 226 32.22 6.05 -6.19
CA TRP A 226 31.63 4.94 -6.96
C TRP A 226 31.45 3.67 -6.12
N VAL A 227 32.46 3.31 -5.33
CA VAL A 227 32.40 2.13 -4.44
C VAL A 227 31.31 2.31 -3.39
N TYR A 228 31.23 3.49 -2.75
CA TYR A 228 30.19 3.81 -1.79
C TYR A 228 28.80 3.67 -2.39
N LEU A 229 28.56 4.29 -3.56
CA LEU A 229 27.26 4.27 -4.23
C LEU A 229 26.81 2.84 -4.56
N TYR A 230 27.71 2.00 -5.09
CA TYR A 230 27.40 0.61 -5.41
C TYR A 230 27.16 -0.24 -4.16
N LEU A 231 28.02 -0.11 -3.14
CA LEU A 231 27.88 -0.84 -1.87
C LEU A 231 26.64 -0.39 -1.07
N PHE A 232 26.26 0.88 -1.11
CA PHE A 232 25.05 1.39 -0.48
C PHE A 232 23.80 0.70 -1.07
N HIS A 233 23.70 0.63 -2.40
CA HIS A 233 22.60 -0.04 -3.07
C HIS A 233 22.59 -1.56 -2.85
N LEU A 234 23.77 -2.21 -2.81
CA LEU A 234 23.87 -3.62 -2.40
C LEU A 234 23.51 -3.84 -0.93
N GLY A 235 23.89 -2.92 -0.05
CA GLY A 235 23.57 -2.94 1.38
C GLY A 235 22.08 -2.78 1.66
N LEU A 236 21.39 -1.90 0.90
CA LEU A 236 19.92 -1.79 0.92
C LEU A 236 19.25 -3.13 0.55
N LEU A 237 19.88 -3.91 -0.34
CA LEU A 237 19.37 -5.20 -0.78
C LEU A 237 19.72 -6.35 0.19
N GLY A 238 20.77 -6.21 1.01
CA GLY A 238 21.27 -7.28 1.90
C GLY A 238 20.90 -7.13 3.38
N TYR A 239 20.90 -5.91 3.94
CA TYR A 239 20.81 -5.69 5.39
C TYR A 239 19.37 -5.55 5.91
N VAL A 240 18.42 -5.13 5.06
CA VAL A 240 17.00 -4.94 5.40
C VAL A 240 16.13 -5.55 4.30
N TYR A 241 16.28 -6.86 4.12
CA TYR A 241 15.58 -7.64 3.11
C TYR A 241 14.05 -7.50 3.26
N GLY A 242 13.34 -7.20 2.17
CA GLY A 242 11.88 -7.04 2.14
C GLY A 242 11.39 -5.58 2.23
N TYR A 243 11.94 -4.76 3.14
CA TYR A 243 11.46 -3.39 3.36
C TYR A 243 11.80 -2.46 2.18
N PHE A 244 13.06 -2.43 1.76
CA PHE A 244 13.52 -1.56 0.67
C PHE A 244 13.43 -2.20 -0.72
N LEU A 245 13.23 -3.52 -0.83
CA LEU A 245 13.08 -4.18 -2.14
C LEU A 245 11.88 -3.62 -2.91
N THR A 246 10.78 -3.32 -2.20
CA THR A 246 9.60 -2.71 -2.82
C THR A 246 9.91 -1.30 -3.34
N ASP A 247 10.60 -0.49 -2.55
CA ASP A 247 10.98 0.87 -2.94
C ASP A 247 11.97 0.87 -4.10
N LEU A 248 13.04 0.06 -4.04
CA LEU A 248 14.00 -0.07 -5.15
C LEU A 248 13.34 -0.62 -6.42
N SER A 249 12.43 -1.59 -6.28
CA SER A 249 11.64 -2.09 -7.42
C SER A 249 10.75 -1.01 -8.01
N SER A 250 10.20 -0.11 -7.18
CA SER A 250 9.37 1.00 -7.65
C SER A 250 10.15 2.06 -8.41
N SER A 251 11.47 2.16 -8.20
CA SER A 251 12.34 3.08 -8.94
C SER A 251 12.87 2.45 -10.24
N HIS A 252 13.36 1.21 -10.21
CA HIS A 252 13.97 0.56 -11.39
C HIS A 252 12.98 -0.20 -12.29
N LEU A 253 11.84 -0.62 -11.74
CA LEU A 253 10.77 -1.36 -12.42
C LEU A 253 9.43 -0.60 -12.28
N SER A 254 9.49 0.74 -12.33
CA SER A 254 8.38 1.63 -11.97
C SER A 254 7.09 1.38 -12.74
N VAL A 255 7.18 0.98 -14.01
CA VAL A 255 6.01 0.70 -14.86
C VAL A 255 5.47 -0.71 -14.60
N PHE A 256 6.33 -1.68 -14.24
CA PHE A 256 5.88 -3.00 -13.76
C PHE A 256 5.15 -2.95 -12.42
N ALA A 257 5.41 -1.92 -11.62
CA ALA A 257 4.75 -1.69 -10.33
C ALA A 257 3.37 -1.00 -10.47
N LEU A 258 2.88 -0.72 -11.68
CA LEU A 258 1.59 -0.07 -11.88
C LEU A 258 0.42 -0.97 -11.46
N SER A 259 -0.49 -0.40 -10.65
CA SER A 259 -1.75 -1.03 -10.30
C SER A 259 -2.78 -0.85 -11.42
N THR A 260 -3.50 -1.92 -11.75
CA THR A 260 -4.63 -1.86 -12.68
C THR A 260 -5.93 -1.51 -11.96
N ILE A 261 -6.80 -0.74 -12.61
CA ILE A 261 -8.16 -0.45 -12.15
C ILE A 261 -9.17 -1.45 -12.75
N ASP A 262 -10.23 -1.76 -12.00
CA ASP A 262 -11.41 -2.40 -12.58
C ASP A 262 -12.22 -1.35 -13.36
N LEU A 263 -12.52 -1.65 -14.63
CA LEU A 263 -13.26 -0.74 -15.51
C LEU A 263 -14.77 -0.75 -15.26
N LYS A 264 -15.29 -1.73 -14.49
CA LYS A 264 -16.70 -1.79 -14.07
C LYS A 264 -16.98 -1.00 -12.81
N ALA A 265 -15.98 -0.84 -11.93
CA ALA A 265 -16.09 -0.01 -10.75
C ALA A 265 -16.12 1.47 -11.16
N ARG A 266 -17.00 2.29 -10.58
CA ARG A 266 -16.93 3.75 -10.74
C ARG A 266 -15.83 4.27 -9.81
N PRO A 267 -14.64 4.69 -10.30
CA PRO A 267 -13.66 5.28 -9.41
C PRO A 267 -14.21 6.62 -8.92
N ALA A 268 -14.07 6.88 -7.62
CA ALA A 268 -14.28 8.23 -7.08
C ALA A 268 -13.40 9.22 -7.87
N SER A 269 -13.99 10.31 -8.34
CA SER A 269 -13.32 11.27 -9.21
C SER A 269 -12.37 12.15 -8.40
N LEU A 270 -11.16 11.65 -8.14
CA LEU A 270 -10.07 12.46 -7.60
C LEU A 270 -9.75 13.63 -8.53
N SER A 271 -9.61 14.82 -7.95
CA SER A 271 -9.17 16.00 -8.68
C SER A 271 -7.76 15.80 -9.25
N ARG A 272 -7.43 16.46 -10.36
CA ARG A 272 -6.07 16.43 -10.94
C ARG A 272 -5.02 16.91 -9.92
N THR A 273 -5.39 17.86 -9.07
CA THR A 273 -4.56 18.41 -7.99
C THR A 273 -4.20 17.37 -6.93
N GLU A 274 -5.15 16.54 -6.49
CA GLU A 274 -4.88 15.50 -5.48
C GLU A 274 -3.91 14.43 -5.99
N LYS A 275 -3.99 14.07 -7.27
CA LYS A 275 -3.07 13.10 -7.88
C LYS A 275 -1.63 13.62 -7.92
N VAL A 276 -1.45 14.88 -8.32
CA VAL A 276 -0.12 15.53 -8.33
C VAL A 276 0.41 15.67 -6.91
N LEU A 277 -0.43 16.12 -5.97
CA LEU A 277 -0.05 16.25 -4.56
C LEU A 277 0.32 14.90 -3.95
N ALA A 278 -0.36 13.81 -4.32
CA ALA A 278 -0.04 12.48 -3.86
C ALA A 278 1.31 11.97 -4.39
N ALA A 279 1.62 12.24 -5.65
CA ALA A 279 2.94 11.95 -6.21
C ALA A 279 4.05 12.74 -5.49
N LEU A 280 3.82 14.03 -5.22
CA LEU A 280 4.72 14.86 -4.41
C LEU A 280 4.85 14.36 -2.97
N GLY A 281 3.75 13.86 -2.38
CA GLY A 281 3.72 13.35 -1.01
C GLY A 281 4.66 12.17 -0.80
N LYS A 282 4.77 11.28 -1.79
CA LYS A 282 5.72 10.15 -1.76
C LYS A 282 7.18 10.61 -1.70
N GLN A 283 7.52 11.66 -2.47
CA GLN A 283 8.88 12.21 -2.53
C GLN A 283 9.31 12.92 -1.24
N LEU A 284 8.33 13.32 -0.41
CA LEU A 284 8.58 14.03 0.84
C LEU A 284 8.49 13.13 2.08
N SER A 285 8.38 11.81 1.91
CA SER A 285 8.17 10.89 3.04
C SER A 285 9.39 10.80 3.99
N PRO A 286 9.20 10.51 5.29
CA PRO A 286 10.31 10.36 6.24
C PRO A 286 11.26 9.23 5.89
N ALA A 287 10.73 8.12 5.34
CA ALA A 287 11.54 7.01 4.85
C ALA A 287 12.43 7.47 3.68
N LYS A 288 11.87 8.21 2.72
CA LYS A 288 12.63 8.78 1.61
C LYS A 288 13.66 9.81 2.09
N ARG A 289 13.32 10.64 3.07
CA ARG A 289 14.27 11.56 3.71
C ARG A 289 15.45 10.83 4.34
N HIS A 290 15.22 9.72 5.04
CA HIS A 290 16.30 8.94 5.62
C HIS A 290 17.23 8.38 4.53
N LEU A 291 16.66 7.83 3.45
CA LEU A 291 17.43 7.36 2.29
C LEU A 291 18.25 8.50 1.67
N LEU A 292 17.62 9.65 1.42
CA LEU A 292 18.29 10.84 0.91
C LEU A 292 19.45 11.27 1.80
N LEU A 293 19.29 11.23 3.13
CA LEU A 293 20.36 11.60 4.05
C LEU A 293 21.52 10.59 4.01
N VAL A 294 21.25 9.30 4.07
CA VAL A 294 22.32 8.28 4.08
C VAL A 294 23.07 8.27 2.75
N GLU A 295 22.37 8.43 1.63
CA GLU A 295 22.98 8.44 0.30
C GLU A 295 23.71 9.76 -0.01
N ASN A 296 23.01 10.88 0.10
CA ASN A 296 23.50 12.17 -0.39
C ASN A 296 24.43 12.91 0.60
N VAL A 297 24.41 12.63 1.92
CA VAL A 297 25.32 13.32 2.85
C VAL A 297 26.79 12.97 2.61
N PRO A 298 27.18 11.69 2.42
CA PRO A 298 28.55 11.36 2.05
C PRO A 298 28.97 11.96 0.70
N GLN A 299 28.08 11.93 -0.30
CA GLN A 299 28.32 12.54 -1.61
C GLN A 299 28.50 14.06 -1.52
N ALA A 300 27.69 14.74 -0.70
CA ALA A 300 27.84 16.16 -0.39
C ALA A 300 29.20 16.47 0.26
N GLY A 301 29.65 15.64 1.21
CA GLY A 301 30.96 15.77 1.82
C GLY A 301 32.11 15.67 0.81
N MET A 302 32.03 14.68 -0.09
CA MET A 302 33.00 14.52 -1.18
C MET A 302 32.96 15.70 -2.16
N ALA A 303 31.75 16.19 -2.50
CA ALA A 303 31.58 17.34 -3.37
C ALA A 303 32.16 18.63 -2.75
N ILE A 304 32.05 18.83 -1.43
CA ILE A 304 32.67 19.96 -0.73
C ILE A 304 34.20 19.89 -0.83
N ILE A 305 34.79 18.70 -0.64
CA ILE A 305 36.25 18.51 -0.78
C ILE A 305 36.69 18.82 -2.22
N TYR A 306 35.96 18.32 -3.22
CA TYR A 306 36.23 18.61 -4.63
C TYR A 306 36.16 20.12 -4.92
N LEU A 307 35.08 20.80 -4.50
CA LEU A 307 34.89 22.23 -4.71
C LEU A 307 35.95 23.08 -3.97
N ALA A 308 36.41 22.65 -2.79
CA ALA A 308 37.46 23.34 -2.05
C ALA A 308 38.85 23.20 -2.71
N THR A 309 39.07 22.14 -3.50
CA THR A 309 40.38 21.83 -4.11
C THR A 309 40.49 22.28 -5.55
N GLU A 310 39.48 22.06 -6.38
CA GLU A 310 39.45 22.45 -7.80
C GLU A 310 38.72 23.78 -8.04
N GLY A 311 37.84 24.19 -7.12
CA GLY A 311 37.05 25.41 -7.22
C GLY A 311 35.73 25.27 -8.00
N GLY A 312 34.76 26.11 -7.61
CA GLY A 312 33.93 26.90 -8.54
C GLY A 312 32.93 26.23 -9.50
N SER A 313 32.75 24.91 -9.55
CA SER A 313 31.72 24.32 -10.42
C SER A 313 30.31 24.54 -9.85
N LEU A 314 29.58 25.50 -10.42
CA LEU A 314 28.19 25.82 -10.05
C LEU A 314 27.29 24.59 -10.15
N LEU A 315 27.49 23.75 -11.16
CA LEU A 315 26.69 22.56 -11.36
C LEU A 315 26.95 21.50 -10.27
N VAL A 316 28.21 21.25 -9.91
CA VAL A 316 28.55 20.31 -8.83
C VAL A 316 27.94 20.79 -7.52
N ALA A 317 28.03 22.09 -7.22
CA ALA A 317 27.40 22.68 -6.04
C ALA A 317 25.87 22.56 -6.07
N LEU A 318 25.23 22.82 -7.22
CA LEU A 318 23.78 22.73 -7.37
C LEU A 318 23.28 21.29 -7.20
N LEU A 319 23.87 20.35 -7.93
CA LEU A 319 23.41 18.95 -8.00
C LEU A 319 23.71 18.15 -6.74
N ASN A 320 24.86 18.37 -6.10
CA ASN A 320 25.29 17.56 -4.95
C ASN A 320 25.04 18.24 -3.59
N LEU A 321 24.76 19.55 -3.57
CA LEU A 321 24.51 20.28 -2.32
C LEU A 321 23.11 20.91 -2.31
N ALA A 322 22.84 21.84 -3.24
CA ALA A 322 21.63 22.66 -3.17
C ALA A 322 20.34 21.87 -3.39
N ILE A 323 20.28 21.00 -4.40
CA ILE A 323 19.09 20.18 -4.70
C ILE A 323 18.81 19.18 -3.56
N PRO A 324 19.78 18.36 -3.09
CA PRO A 324 19.55 17.46 -1.97
C PRO A 324 19.15 18.20 -0.68
N ALA A 325 19.79 19.33 -0.38
CA ALA A 325 19.41 20.16 0.78
C ALA A 325 17.97 20.68 0.66
N GLY A 326 17.56 21.12 -0.54
CA GLY A 326 16.19 21.53 -0.84
C GLY A 326 15.18 20.38 -0.68
N GLN A 327 15.52 19.17 -1.11
CA GLN A 327 14.67 17.98 -0.94
C GLN A 327 14.52 17.61 0.54
N VAL A 328 15.61 17.62 1.31
CA VAL A 328 15.57 17.37 2.76
C VAL A 328 14.73 18.45 3.44
N PHE A 329 14.94 19.72 3.12
CA PHE A 329 14.13 20.84 3.63
C PHE A 329 12.64 20.63 3.33
N ALA A 330 12.30 20.38 2.07
CA ALA A 330 10.92 20.13 1.66
C ALA A 330 10.31 18.94 2.43
N SER A 331 11.06 17.85 2.61
CA SER A 331 10.56 16.66 3.32
C SER A 331 10.31 16.92 4.81
N VAL A 332 11.09 17.81 5.44
CA VAL A 332 10.91 18.18 6.85
C VAL A 332 9.69 19.09 7.02
N PHE A 333 9.55 20.11 6.17
CA PHE A 333 8.59 21.19 6.39
C PHE A 333 7.27 21.02 5.63
N LEU A 334 7.27 20.37 4.47
CA LEU A 334 6.09 20.26 3.60
C LEU A 334 5.36 18.91 3.72
N HIS A 335 6.00 17.87 4.27
CA HIS A 335 5.41 16.53 4.35
C HIS A 335 4.10 16.48 5.13
N LYS A 336 4.11 16.94 6.40
CA LYS A 336 2.90 16.93 7.24
C LYS A 336 1.76 17.81 6.68
N PRO A 337 2.00 19.08 6.28
CA PRO A 337 0.96 19.88 5.63
C PRO A 337 0.36 19.24 4.38
N LEU A 338 1.20 18.57 3.58
CA LEU A 338 0.77 17.90 2.37
C LEU A 338 -0.07 16.66 2.68
N GLN A 339 0.32 15.83 3.63
CA GLN A 339 -0.47 14.68 4.07
C GLN A 339 -1.87 15.09 4.54
N ARG A 340 -2.00 16.18 5.31
CA ARG A 340 -3.30 16.70 5.77
C ARG A 340 -4.22 17.05 4.59
N ARG A 341 -3.67 17.69 3.55
CA ARG A 341 -4.43 18.00 2.32
C ARG A 341 -4.82 16.76 1.52
N LEU A 342 -4.10 15.67 1.70
CA LEU A 342 -4.33 14.39 1.02
C LEU A 342 -5.21 13.42 1.82
N ALA A 343 -5.77 13.81 2.97
CA ALA A 343 -6.55 12.89 3.81
C ALA A 343 -7.70 12.22 3.06
N ARG A 344 -8.44 12.97 2.22
CA ARG A 344 -9.49 12.41 1.35
C ARG A 344 -8.96 11.35 0.39
N TRP A 345 -7.79 11.62 -0.19
CA TRP A 345 -7.14 10.69 -1.11
C TRP A 345 -6.72 9.41 -0.39
N TYR A 346 -6.14 9.51 0.82
CA TYR A 346 -5.81 8.35 1.64
C TYR A 346 -7.06 7.55 2.00
N ALA A 347 -8.13 8.21 2.42
CA ALA A 347 -9.41 7.57 2.74
C ALA A 347 -10.01 6.81 1.56
N GLN A 348 -10.16 7.46 0.40
CA GLN A 348 -10.71 6.81 -0.79
C GLN A 348 -9.86 5.64 -1.27
N ARG A 349 -8.54 5.72 -1.10
CA ARG A 349 -7.63 4.67 -1.54
C ARG A 349 -7.57 3.50 -0.58
N LEU A 350 -7.75 3.76 0.72
CA LEU A 350 -7.98 2.74 1.72
C LEU A 350 -9.32 2.03 1.46
N ASP A 351 -10.40 2.79 1.26
CA ASP A 351 -11.73 2.23 0.97
C ASP A 351 -11.72 1.36 -0.30
N ALA A 352 -11.10 1.85 -1.38
CA ALA A 352 -10.95 1.06 -2.62
C ALA A 352 -10.14 -0.23 -2.40
N ALA A 353 -9.11 -0.19 -1.56
CA ALA A 353 -8.33 -1.40 -1.23
C ALA A 353 -9.17 -2.40 -0.43
N LEU A 354 -10.02 -1.91 0.48
CA LEU A 354 -10.95 -2.73 1.25
C LEU A 354 -12.03 -3.36 0.35
N ASP A 355 -12.59 -2.58 -0.58
CA ASP A 355 -13.58 -3.02 -1.58
C ASP A 355 -13.02 -4.12 -2.50
N ASP A 356 -11.81 -3.90 -3.02
CA ASP A 356 -11.15 -4.80 -3.97
C ASP A 356 -10.46 -6.00 -3.29
N ALA A 357 -10.49 -6.09 -1.96
CA ALA A 357 -9.70 -7.05 -1.18
C ALA A 357 -8.19 -6.98 -1.48
N ASP A 358 -7.67 -5.83 -1.90
CA ASP A 358 -6.26 -5.62 -2.22
C ASP A 358 -5.46 -5.41 -0.93
N ALA A 359 -5.10 -6.53 -0.31
CA ALA A 359 -4.31 -6.58 0.90
C ALA A 359 -2.98 -5.81 0.81
N VAL A 360 -2.33 -5.80 -0.37
CA VAL A 360 -1.04 -5.14 -0.55
C VAL A 360 -1.21 -3.64 -0.53
N LEU A 361 -2.20 -3.13 -1.27
CA LEU A 361 -2.53 -1.70 -1.29
C LEU A 361 -3.04 -1.23 0.08
N GLY A 362 -3.91 -2.03 0.71
CA GLY A 362 -4.45 -1.77 2.05
C GLY A 362 -3.33 -1.57 3.07
N ARG A 363 -2.41 -2.54 3.19
CA ARG A 363 -1.23 -2.46 4.09
C ARG A 363 -0.41 -1.19 3.88
N ARG A 364 -0.13 -0.86 2.62
CA ARG A 364 0.62 0.33 2.29
C ARG A 364 -0.10 1.60 2.77
N MET A 365 -1.41 1.69 2.54
CA MET A 365 -2.21 2.84 2.99
C MET A 365 -2.25 2.91 4.51
N CYS A 366 -2.45 1.79 5.18
CA CYS A 366 -2.42 1.70 6.64
C CYS A 366 -1.13 2.28 7.22
N ARG A 367 0.02 1.86 6.71
CA ARG A 367 1.33 2.35 7.15
C ARG A 367 1.52 3.84 6.91
N GLU A 368 1.13 4.33 5.74
CA GLU A 368 1.24 5.75 5.39
C GLU A 368 0.32 6.62 6.29
N ILE A 369 -0.88 6.12 6.64
CA ILE A 369 -1.83 6.80 7.52
C ILE A 369 -1.33 6.82 8.97
N VAL A 370 -0.93 5.67 9.52
CA VAL A 370 -0.42 5.54 10.90
C VAL A 370 0.87 6.35 11.05
N GLY A 371 1.79 6.27 10.09
CA GLY A 371 3.03 7.03 10.07
C GLY A 371 2.85 8.54 9.93
N GLY A 372 1.72 9.00 9.39
CA GLY A 372 1.37 10.42 9.33
C GLY A 372 0.89 11.01 10.66
N GLY A 373 0.69 10.17 11.68
CA GLY A 373 0.30 10.59 13.04
C GLY A 373 -1.20 10.79 13.24
N PRO A 374 -1.62 11.12 14.48
CA PRO A 374 -3.02 11.12 14.89
C PRO A 374 -3.88 12.12 14.11
N GLU A 375 -3.32 13.26 13.71
CA GLU A 375 -4.04 14.28 12.96
C GLU A 375 -4.40 13.82 11.52
N LEU A 376 -3.52 13.05 10.87
CA LEU A 376 -3.84 12.46 9.57
C LEU A 376 -4.90 11.37 9.74
N MET A 377 -4.71 10.48 10.73
CA MET A 377 -5.67 9.41 11.04
C MET A 377 -7.08 9.97 11.23
N HIS A 378 -7.23 11.01 12.03
CA HIS A 378 -8.49 11.70 12.28
C HIS A 378 -9.17 12.16 10.98
N ARG A 379 -8.43 12.85 10.11
CA ARG A 379 -8.96 13.35 8.84
C ARG A 379 -9.28 12.21 7.85
N VAL A 380 -8.51 11.12 7.88
CA VAL A 380 -8.76 9.94 7.05
C VAL A 380 -9.99 9.19 7.52
N ALA A 381 -10.12 8.96 8.83
CA ALA A 381 -11.28 8.32 9.43
C ALA A 381 -12.57 9.10 9.10
N TRP A 382 -12.53 10.42 9.18
CA TRP A 382 -13.62 11.31 8.77
C TRP A 382 -14.08 11.09 7.32
N HIS A 383 -13.14 10.88 6.39
CA HIS A 383 -13.43 10.77 4.97
C HIS A 383 -13.67 9.34 4.47
N SER A 384 -13.32 8.32 5.25
CA SER A 384 -13.46 6.91 4.86
C SER A 384 -14.91 6.45 5.01
N ALA A 385 -15.44 5.78 3.99
CA ALA A 385 -16.78 5.18 4.02
C ALA A 385 -16.92 4.10 5.10
N TYR A 386 -15.79 3.47 5.48
CA TYR A 386 -15.72 2.41 6.49
C TYR A 386 -15.44 2.96 7.88
N LEU A 387 -14.38 3.73 8.03
CA LEU A 387 -13.91 4.17 9.35
C LEU A 387 -14.74 5.31 9.92
N SER A 388 -15.42 6.11 9.08
CA SER A 388 -16.28 7.20 9.56
C SER A 388 -17.35 6.67 10.51
N LYS A 389 -17.95 5.51 10.25
CA LYS A 389 -18.97 4.93 11.14
C LYS A 389 -18.42 4.58 12.52
N ILE A 390 -17.20 4.06 12.59
CA ILE A 390 -16.51 3.79 13.87
C ILE A 390 -16.18 5.13 14.54
N TYR A 391 -15.62 6.07 13.78
CA TYR A 391 -15.22 7.39 14.24
C TYR A 391 -16.38 8.21 14.84
N TYR A 392 -17.57 8.13 14.23
CA TYR A 392 -18.75 8.89 14.62
C TYR A 392 -19.76 8.14 15.49
N ALA A 393 -19.52 6.86 15.81
CA ALA A 393 -20.47 6.06 16.58
C ALA A 393 -20.89 6.77 17.89
N ARG A 394 -19.98 7.53 18.50
CA ARG A 394 -20.26 8.37 19.68
C ARG A 394 -20.79 9.77 19.36
N GLU A 395 -20.38 10.37 18.24
CA GLU A 395 -20.85 11.70 17.81
C GLU A 395 -22.33 11.69 17.41
N GLN A 396 -22.86 10.57 16.89
CA GLN A 396 -24.30 10.40 16.64
C GLN A 396 -25.17 10.40 17.91
N VAL A 397 -24.60 10.07 19.07
CA VAL A 397 -25.28 10.17 20.37
C VAL A 397 -25.33 11.63 20.83
N LEU A 398 -24.25 12.40 20.61
CA LEU A 398 -24.17 13.83 20.91
C LEU A 398 -25.05 14.68 19.96
N LEU A 399 -25.07 14.34 18.67
CA LEU A 399 -25.95 14.95 17.67
C LEU A 399 -27.44 14.70 17.98
N ARG A 400 -27.80 13.48 18.44
CA ARG A 400 -29.19 13.16 18.86
C ARG A 400 -29.63 13.89 20.12
N ARG A 401 -28.69 14.37 20.95
CA ARG A 401 -28.97 15.24 22.12
C ARG A 401 -29.06 16.73 21.76
N GLY A 402 -28.72 17.11 20.53
CA GLY A 402 -28.80 18.50 20.06
C GLY A 402 -27.62 19.39 20.44
N ASP A 403 -26.50 18.79 20.89
CA ASP A 403 -25.40 19.52 21.52
C ASP A 403 -24.38 20.11 20.52
N ILE A 404 -24.39 19.70 19.24
CA ILE A 404 -23.43 20.17 18.23
C ILE A 404 -24.09 20.33 16.85
N VAL A 405 -23.79 21.44 16.15
CA VAL A 405 -23.99 21.61 14.70
C VAL A 405 -22.61 21.86 14.12
N VAL A 406 -22.06 20.95 13.31
CA VAL A 406 -20.79 21.21 12.63
C VAL A 406 -21.04 21.55 11.15
N ALA A 407 -20.83 22.82 10.83
CA ALA A 407 -20.52 23.27 9.47
C ALA A 407 -19.00 23.24 9.29
N GLY A 408 -18.47 22.36 8.44
CA GLY A 408 -17.03 22.30 8.11
C GLY A 408 -16.25 21.19 8.83
N GLU A 409 -14.97 21.03 8.45
CA GLU A 409 -14.08 19.94 8.91
C GLU A 409 -14.07 19.72 10.43
N PRO A 410 -13.81 18.47 10.90
CA PRO A 410 -13.92 18.13 12.31
C PRO A 410 -12.97 18.96 13.17
N LEU A 411 -13.51 19.45 14.29
CA LEU A 411 -12.72 20.02 15.37
C LEU A 411 -11.81 18.92 15.93
N LEU A 412 -10.50 19.16 15.89
CA LEU A 412 -9.49 18.30 16.50
C LEU A 412 -9.59 18.26 18.04
N GLU A 413 -10.21 19.28 18.64
CA GLU A 413 -10.49 19.33 20.08
C GLU A 413 -11.78 18.55 20.38
N GLY A 414 -11.65 17.41 21.07
CA GLY A 414 -12.79 16.56 21.44
C GLY A 414 -12.96 15.28 20.62
N ALA A 415 -12.00 14.92 19.77
CA ALA A 415 -11.97 13.62 19.10
C ALA A 415 -12.07 12.49 20.13
N ASP A 416 -12.99 11.55 19.90
CA ASP A 416 -13.19 10.40 20.78
C ASP A 416 -11.95 9.50 20.74
N GLU A 417 -11.18 9.50 21.83
CA GLU A 417 -9.93 8.74 21.96
C GLU A 417 -10.14 7.25 21.69
N LEU A 418 -11.28 6.71 22.14
CA LEU A 418 -11.70 5.33 21.88
C LEU A 418 -11.93 5.09 20.38
N ALA A 419 -12.63 5.98 19.70
CA ALA A 419 -12.93 5.83 18.28
C ALA A 419 -11.66 5.93 17.42
N LEU A 420 -10.73 6.81 17.80
CA LEU A 420 -9.42 6.91 17.16
C LEU A 420 -8.56 5.67 17.42
N GLU A 421 -8.56 5.16 18.65
CA GLU A 421 -7.88 3.92 19.04
C GLU A 421 -8.41 2.75 18.20
N LEU A 422 -9.73 2.60 18.08
CA LEU A 422 -10.36 1.56 17.26
C LEU A 422 -10.06 1.69 15.77
N CYS A 423 -10.12 2.90 15.21
CA CYS A 423 -9.72 3.13 13.82
C CYS A 423 -8.26 2.72 13.59
N CYS A 424 -7.38 3.06 14.55
CA CYS A 424 -5.98 2.69 14.52
C CYS A 424 -5.78 1.17 14.61
N THR A 425 -6.53 0.49 15.49
CA THR A 425 -6.48 -0.97 15.64
C THR A 425 -6.98 -1.69 14.39
N CYS A 426 -8.08 -1.24 13.78
CA CYS A 426 -8.55 -1.77 12.50
C CYS A 426 -7.51 -1.65 11.39
N ILE A 427 -6.84 -0.48 11.33
CA ILE A 427 -5.80 -0.20 10.33
C ILE A 427 -4.52 -1.01 10.59
N LYS A 428 -4.09 -1.13 11.84
CA LYS A 428 -2.90 -1.91 12.24
C LYS A 428 -3.10 -3.40 12.03
N SER A 429 -4.29 -3.92 12.33
CA SER A 429 -4.63 -5.33 12.09
C SER A 429 -4.53 -5.67 10.61
N ALA A 430 -4.91 -4.73 9.73
CA ALA A 430 -4.71 -4.88 8.28
C ALA A 430 -3.22 -4.86 7.87
N GLU A 431 -2.30 -4.31 8.68
CA GLU A 431 -0.85 -4.22 8.39
C GLU A 431 -0.08 -5.54 8.59
N SER A 432 -0.59 -6.47 9.41
CA SER A 432 0.20 -7.63 9.90
C SER A 432 0.89 -8.42 8.78
N GLU A 433 2.18 -8.75 8.98
CA GLU A 433 3.01 -9.42 7.96
C GLU A 433 2.50 -10.82 7.60
N ASP A 434 1.88 -11.50 8.56
CA ASP A 434 1.31 -12.83 8.38
C ASP A 434 -0.04 -12.81 7.64
N PHE A 435 -0.69 -11.64 7.54
CA PHE A 435 -1.97 -11.37 6.86
C PHE A 435 -2.88 -12.59 6.81
N ASP A 436 -3.31 -13.02 7.98
CA ASP A 436 -4.15 -14.19 8.22
C ASP A 436 -5.63 -13.81 8.41
N GLY A 437 -5.98 -12.57 8.02
CA GLY A 437 -7.33 -12.04 8.06
C GLY A 437 -7.83 -11.72 9.47
N GLU A 438 -6.91 -11.44 10.39
CA GLU A 438 -7.23 -11.23 11.80
C GLU A 438 -7.46 -9.76 12.14
N LEU A 439 -8.63 -9.48 12.71
CA LEU A 439 -8.96 -8.20 13.34
C LEU A 439 -9.04 -8.41 14.86
N ASP A 440 -8.02 -7.91 15.55
CA ASP A 440 -7.89 -8.05 17.00
C ASP A 440 -8.25 -6.75 17.72
N ILE A 441 -9.40 -6.73 18.40
CA ILE A 441 -9.94 -5.59 19.18
C ILE A 441 -9.71 -5.82 20.69
N SER A 442 -8.90 -6.81 21.05
CA SER A 442 -8.74 -7.26 22.43
C SER A 442 -8.15 -6.21 23.36
N GLY A 443 -8.63 -6.19 24.61
CA GLY A 443 -8.17 -5.26 25.65
C GLY A 443 -8.79 -3.86 25.58
N ILE A 444 -9.61 -3.56 24.57
CA ILE A 444 -10.33 -2.29 24.47
C ILE A 444 -11.65 -2.40 25.25
N ASP A 445 -11.89 -1.44 26.15
CA ASP A 445 -13.12 -1.37 26.93
C ASP A 445 -14.29 -0.95 26.03
N LEU A 446 -15.15 -1.92 25.71
CA LEU A 446 -16.33 -1.75 24.87
C LEU A 446 -17.63 -1.89 25.65
N GLN A 447 -17.57 -1.82 26.98
CA GLN A 447 -18.76 -1.95 27.82
C GLN A 447 -19.78 -0.85 27.48
N SER A 448 -21.01 -1.27 27.15
CA SER A 448 -22.13 -0.40 26.77
C SER A 448 -21.85 0.47 25.53
N GLN A 449 -20.96 0.05 24.64
CA GLN A 449 -20.62 0.75 23.39
C GLN A 449 -21.32 0.12 22.18
N HIS A 450 -22.66 0.05 22.21
CA HIS A 450 -23.45 -0.70 21.21
C HIS A 450 -23.27 -0.19 19.77
N GLU A 451 -23.27 1.13 19.56
CA GLU A 451 -23.06 1.73 18.24
C GLU A 451 -21.67 1.44 17.68
N VAL A 452 -20.66 1.42 18.56
CA VAL A 452 -19.27 1.09 18.20
C VAL A 452 -19.17 -0.38 17.80
N LEU A 453 -19.77 -1.29 18.58
CA LEU A 453 -19.84 -2.71 18.24
C LEU A 453 -20.53 -2.94 16.89
N GLN A 454 -21.63 -2.24 16.62
CA GLN A 454 -22.31 -2.30 15.32
C GLN A 454 -21.40 -1.78 14.18
N ALA A 455 -20.67 -0.70 14.40
CA ALA A 455 -19.73 -0.16 13.41
C ALA A 455 -18.56 -1.13 13.14
N LEU A 456 -18.02 -1.79 14.17
CA LEU A 456 -16.95 -2.79 14.06
C LEU A 456 -17.43 -4.04 13.33
N VAL A 457 -18.63 -4.54 13.64
CA VAL A 457 -19.24 -5.68 12.94
C VAL A 457 -19.46 -5.33 11.47
N ASN A 458 -20.00 -4.15 11.17
CA ASN A 458 -20.12 -3.69 9.79
C ASN A 458 -18.76 -3.66 9.11
N PHE A 459 -17.76 -3.02 9.72
CA PHE A 459 -16.40 -2.98 9.18
C PHE A 459 -15.90 -4.39 8.84
N ALA A 460 -16.00 -5.34 9.76
CA ALA A 460 -15.56 -6.72 9.55
C ALA A 460 -16.30 -7.41 8.38
N PHE A 461 -17.62 -7.26 8.29
CA PHE A 461 -18.44 -7.92 7.25
C PHE A 461 -18.33 -7.26 5.86
N PHE A 462 -18.00 -5.97 5.78
CA PHE A 462 -17.80 -5.30 4.50
C PHE A 462 -16.34 -5.37 4.04
N SER A 463 -15.39 -5.52 4.97
CA SER A 463 -14.00 -5.74 4.64
C SER A 463 -13.80 -7.14 4.08
N ALA A 464 -13.27 -7.24 2.85
CA ALA A 464 -13.09 -8.54 2.21
C ALA A 464 -11.92 -9.37 2.79
N TRP A 465 -11.19 -8.84 3.77
CA TRP A 465 -10.00 -9.46 4.35
C TRP A 465 -10.20 -10.03 5.75
N VAL A 466 -11.24 -9.64 6.50
CA VAL A 466 -11.43 -10.09 7.89
C VAL A 466 -12.05 -11.48 7.90
N GLU A 467 -11.24 -12.47 8.27
CA GLU A 467 -11.65 -13.86 8.50
C GLU A 467 -11.78 -14.20 9.99
N LYS A 468 -11.04 -13.51 10.86
CA LYS A 468 -11.07 -13.71 12.30
C LYS A 468 -11.35 -12.39 13.01
N LEU A 469 -12.27 -12.42 13.96
CA LEU A 469 -12.65 -11.26 14.75
C LEU A 469 -12.53 -11.59 16.24
N TRP A 470 -11.66 -10.88 16.95
CA TRP A 470 -11.36 -11.16 18.35
C TRP A 470 -11.72 -9.98 19.24
N PHE A 471 -12.50 -10.28 20.28
CA PHE A 471 -12.86 -9.38 21.36
C PHE A 471 -12.44 -10.01 22.69
N TYR A 472 -11.14 -10.24 22.90
CA TYR A 472 -10.67 -10.78 24.17
C TYR A 472 -10.59 -9.67 25.23
N TYR A 473 -11.15 -9.91 26.42
CA TYR A 473 -11.09 -8.96 27.53
C TYR A 473 -11.58 -7.55 27.17
N CYS A 474 -12.78 -7.46 26.59
CA CYS A 474 -13.40 -6.19 26.16
C CYS A 474 -14.51 -5.70 27.11
N LYS A 475 -14.69 -6.38 28.25
CA LYS A 475 -15.76 -6.13 29.26
C LYS A 475 -17.18 -6.17 28.70
N LEU A 476 -17.41 -6.99 27.68
CA LEU A 476 -18.74 -7.13 27.07
C LEU A 476 -19.72 -7.77 28.07
N THR A 477 -20.87 -7.15 28.25
CA THR A 477 -22.01 -7.66 29.02
C THR A 477 -22.98 -8.46 28.14
N GLY A 478 -24.00 -9.08 28.73
CA GLY A 478 -25.06 -9.76 27.98
C GLY A 478 -25.75 -8.85 26.95
N GLN A 479 -25.97 -7.57 27.30
CA GLN A 479 -26.56 -6.57 26.41
C GLN A 479 -25.63 -6.21 25.24
N ASP A 480 -24.32 -6.10 25.51
CA ASP A 480 -23.32 -5.81 24.47
C ASP A 480 -23.26 -6.96 23.45
N VAL A 481 -23.27 -8.21 23.93
CA VAL A 481 -23.30 -9.40 23.07
C VAL A 481 -24.62 -9.51 22.32
N GLU A 482 -25.73 -9.06 22.90
CA GLU A 482 -27.00 -8.96 22.17
C GLU A 482 -26.94 -7.95 21.03
N ALA A 483 -26.39 -6.75 21.26
CA ALA A 483 -26.18 -5.75 20.22
C ALA A 483 -25.25 -6.27 19.11
N LEU A 484 -24.15 -6.92 19.48
CA LEU A 484 -23.21 -7.56 18.54
C LEU A 484 -23.91 -8.65 17.71
N SER A 485 -24.71 -9.51 18.35
CA SER A 485 -25.45 -10.59 17.67
C SER A 485 -26.47 -10.06 16.68
N ALA A 486 -27.18 -8.98 17.04
CA ALA A 486 -28.12 -8.30 16.16
C ALA A 486 -27.42 -7.70 14.93
N ALA A 487 -26.30 -7.00 15.16
CA ALA A 487 -25.50 -6.42 14.09
C ALA A 487 -24.94 -7.49 13.13
N MET A 488 -24.46 -8.62 13.66
CA MET A 488 -23.96 -9.72 12.84
C MET A 488 -25.06 -10.36 12.00
N SER A 489 -26.27 -10.51 12.58
CA SER A 489 -27.43 -11.03 11.87
C SER A 489 -27.84 -10.11 10.71
N GLU A 490 -27.85 -8.79 10.93
CA GLU A 490 -28.14 -7.80 9.89
C GLU A 490 -27.07 -7.84 8.78
N ALA A 491 -25.80 -7.89 9.16
CA ALA A 491 -24.68 -7.89 8.21
C ALA A 491 -24.56 -9.22 7.43
N SER A 492 -25.09 -10.33 7.96
CA SER A 492 -25.01 -11.68 7.37
C SER A 492 -25.50 -11.78 5.91
N ALA A 493 -26.40 -10.88 5.48
CA ALA A 493 -26.88 -10.81 4.09
C ALA A 493 -25.76 -10.67 3.05
N HIS A 494 -24.61 -10.10 3.44
CA HIS A 494 -23.46 -9.86 2.56
C HIS A 494 -22.64 -11.13 2.28
N ARG A 495 -22.88 -12.24 2.99
CA ARG A 495 -22.20 -13.56 2.86
C ARG A 495 -20.66 -13.53 2.95
N ARG A 496 -20.06 -12.41 3.37
CA ARG A 496 -18.62 -12.20 3.54
C ARG A 496 -18.31 -11.78 4.98
N GLY A 497 -18.73 -12.59 5.95
CA GLY A 497 -18.46 -12.36 7.37
C GLY A 497 -17.23 -13.12 7.88
N PRO A 498 -16.77 -12.84 9.11
CA PRO A 498 -15.71 -13.59 9.75
C PRO A 498 -16.08 -15.08 9.86
N ARG A 499 -15.07 -15.93 9.71
CA ARG A 499 -15.15 -17.39 9.92
C ARG A 499 -14.81 -17.78 11.35
N ARG A 500 -14.12 -16.92 12.10
CA ARG A 500 -13.75 -17.19 13.50
C ARG A 500 -14.11 -16.00 14.37
N LEU A 501 -14.79 -16.28 15.47
CA LEU A 501 -15.17 -15.27 16.46
C LEU A 501 -14.66 -15.69 17.84
N SER A 502 -13.96 -14.78 18.51
CA SER A 502 -13.60 -14.95 19.93
C SER A 502 -14.24 -13.86 20.77
N LEU A 503 -14.99 -14.25 21.79
CA LEU A 503 -15.55 -13.40 22.84
C LEU A 503 -14.98 -13.78 24.22
N THR A 504 -13.83 -14.46 24.21
CA THR A 504 -13.18 -15.00 25.42
C THR A 504 -12.86 -13.91 26.43
N GLN A 505 -12.98 -14.22 27.72
CA GLN A 505 -12.78 -13.29 28.84
C GLN A 505 -13.73 -12.07 28.82
N ASN A 506 -15.01 -12.30 28.51
CA ASN A 506 -16.06 -11.31 28.70
C ASN A 506 -17.19 -11.91 29.52
N GLU A 507 -17.60 -11.25 30.60
CA GLU A 507 -18.56 -11.78 31.58
C GLU A 507 -20.03 -11.59 31.14
N PHE A 508 -20.36 -11.97 29.90
CA PHE A 508 -21.70 -11.77 29.33
C PHE A 508 -22.74 -12.83 29.76
N GLY A 509 -22.29 -13.94 30.36
CA GLY A 509 -23.14 -14.98 30.93
C GLY A 509 -24.10 -15.66 29.93
N ASP A 510 -25.12 -16.34 30.44
CA ASP A 510 -26.08 -17.06 29.60
C ASP A 510 -26.95 -16.13 28.75
N GLU A 511 -27.18 -14.88 29.20
CA GLU A 511 -27.94 -13.88 28.45
C GLU A 511 -27.33 -13.59 27.07
N GLY A 512 -26.01 -13.36 27.02
CA GLY A 512 -25.31 -13.17 25.75
C GLY A 512 -25.30 -14.44 24.89
N VAL A 513 -25.23 -15.63 25.51
CA VAL A 513 -25.35 -16.90 24.78
C VAL A 513 -26.72 -17.06 24.14
N PHE A 514 -27.79 -16.66 24.82
CA PHE A 514 -29.14 -16.70 24.25
C PHE A 514 -29.29 -15.78 23.05
N ALA A 515 -28.63 -14.62 23.05
CA ALA A 515 -28.61 -13.73 21.89
C ALA A 515 -27.80 -14.33 20.72
N LEU A 516 -26.60 -14.84 20.99
CA LEU A 516 -25.77 -15.50 19.99
C LEU A 516 -26.49 -16.71 19.37
N ALA A 517 -27.17 -17.52 20.17
CA ALA A 517 -27.91 -18.69 19.69
C ALA A 517 -28.97 -18.34 18.64
N ARG A 518 -29.57 -17.14 18.71
CA ARG A 518 -30.53 -16.65 17.70
C ARG A 518 -29.84 -16.25 16.39
N ALA A 519 -28.62 -15.73 16.47
CA ALA A 519 -27.85 -15.24 15.32
C ALA A 519 -27.10 -16.37 14.58
N LEU A 520 -26.51 -17.31 15.32
CA LEU A 520 -25.60 -18.34 14.81
C LEU A 520 -26.07 -19.11 13.57
N PRO A 521 -27.36 -19.53 13.45
CA PRO A 521 -27.83 -20.23 12.26
C PRO A 521 -27.67 -19.45 10.94
N ASN A 522 -27.61 -18.12 11.01
CA ASN A 522 -27.46 -17.24 9.85
C ASN A 522 -25.98 -16.88 9.59
N LEU A 523 -25.05 -17.29 10.44
CA LEU A 523 -23.64 -16.98 10.34
C LEU A 523 -22.86 -18.15 9.73
N HIS A 524 -21.81 -17.81 8.98
CA HIS A 524 -20.90 -18.76 8.34
C HIS A 524 -19.62 -18.98 9.19
N LEU A 525 -19.79 -19.05 10.52
CA LEU A 525 -18.68 -19.26 11.45
C LEU A 525 -18.21 -20.71 11.43
N GLU A 526 -16.90 -20.91 11.36
CA GLU A 526 -16.21 -22.19 11.50
C GLU A 526 -15.76 -22.46 12.93
N GLU A 527 -15.32 -21.42 13.65
CA GLU A 527 -14.85 -21.55 15.04
C GLU A 527 -15.43 -20.44 15.92
N LEU A 528 -15.95 -20.82 17.09
CA LEU A 528 -16.46 -19.91 18.11
C LEU A 528 -15.77 -20.18 19.46
N TYR A 529 -15.17 -19.13 20.02
CA TYR A 529 -14.48 -19.15 21.31
C TYR A 529 -15.22 -18.26 22.31
N MET A 530 -15.73 -18.86 23.39
CA MET A 530 -16.43 -18.17 24.48
C MET A 530 -15.93 -18.70 25.82
N CYS A 531 -14.63 -18.51 26.05
CA CYS A 531 -13.97 -19.07 27.23
C CYS A 531 -13.91 -18.03 28.34
N ASP A 532 -14.01 -18.44 29.60
CA ASP A 532 -14.06 -17.52 30.73
C ASP A 532 -15.18 -16.47 30.63
N CYS A 533 -16.36 -16.87 30.15
CA CYS A 533 -17.49 -15.97 29.87
C CYS A 533 -18.65 -16.03 30.88
N ASN A 534 -18.45 -16.77 31.99
CA ASN A 534 -19.46 -17.04 33.02
C ASN A 534 -20.73 -17.76 32.49
N ILE A 535 -20.54 -18.64 31.50
CA ILE A 535 -21.63 -19.44 30.90
C ILE A 535 -21.95 -20.64 31.80
N THR A 536 -23.23 -20.99 31.93
CA THR A 536 -23.67 -22.16 32.70
C THR A 536 -24.21 -23.28 31.79
N ASN A 537 -24.72 -24.35 32.39
CA ASN A 537 -25.42 -25.42 31.68
C ASN A 537 -26.67 -24.94 30.90
N GLU A 538 -27.29 -23.81 31.30
CA GLU A 538 -28.45 -23.25 30.60
C GLU A 538 -28.07 -22.63 29.25
N GLY A 539 -27.00 -21.82 29.21
CA GLY A 539 -26.47 -21.27 27.96
C GLY A 539 -26.04 -22.37 26.99
N VAL A 540 -25.36 -23.41 27.50
CA VAL A 540 -24.99 -24.59 26.69
C VAL A 540 -26.22 -25.30 26.12
N SER A 541 -27.29 -25.44 26.91
CA SER A 541 -28.54 -26.05 26.45
C SER A 541 -29.19 -25.23 25.34
N ALA A 542 -29.07 -23.89 25.37
CA ALA A 542 -29.54 -23.04 24.28
C ALA A 542 -28.72 -23.21 23.00
N LEU A 543 -27.38 -23.29 23.10
CA LEU A 543 -26.49 -23.58 21.97
C LEU A 543 -26.81 -24.94 21.34
N ALA A 544 -26.96 -25.98 22.15
CA ALA A 544 -27.28 -27.33 21.69
C ALA A 544 -28.54 -27.38 20.80
N ARG A 545 -29.56 -26.55 21.08
CA ARG A 545 -30.78 -26.49 20.26
C ARG A 545 -30.55 -25.94 18.86
N VAL A 546 -29.57 -25.05 18.67
CA VAL A 546 -29.33 -24.34 17.40
C VAL A 546 -28.12 -24.86 16.64
N LEU A 547 -27.22 -25.60 17.29
CA LEU A 547 -26.05 -26.24 16.66
C LEU A 547 -26.35 -27.02 15.38
N PRO A 548 -27.44 -27.81 15.28
CA PRO A 548 -27.77 -28.53 14.04
C PRO A 548 -27.99 -27.62 12.83
N GLN A 549 -28.32 -26.34 13.05
CA GLN A 549 -28.57 -25.35 11.99
C GLN A 549 -27.28 -24.60 11.58
N CYS A 550 -26.23 -24.67 12.41
CA CYS A 550 -24.95 -23.98 12.19
C CYS A 550 -24.06 -24.81 11.25
N ARG A 551 -24.30 -24.72 9.93
CA ARG A 551 -23.73 -25.65 8.93
C ARG A 551 -22.20 -25.63 8.85
N ASP A 552 -21.60 -24.45 8.95
CA ASP A 552 -20.16 -24.27 8.73
C ASP A 552 -19.33 -24.44 10.01
N LEU A 553 -19.98 -24.50 11.18
CA LEU A 553 -19.30 -24.57 12.47
C LEU A 553 -18.63 -25.93 12.63
N LYS A 554 -17.33 -25.88 12.96
CA LYS A 554 -16.44 -27.04 13.15
C LYS A 554 -15.86 -27.08 14.56
N GLY A 555 -15.73 -25.94 15.23
CA GLY A 555 -15.15 -25.84 16.56
C GLY A 555 -15.95 -24.94 17.51
N LEU A 556 -16.23 -25.44 18.70
CA LEU A 556 -16.85 -24.70 19.80
C LEU A 556 -15.99 -24.85 21.06
N TYR A 557 -15.47 -23.73 21.56
CA TYR A 557 -14.54 -23.69 22.68
C TYR A 557 -15.15 -22.88 23.83
N LEU A 558 -15.27 -23.51 25.00
CA LEU A 558 -16.01 -23.04 26.18
C LEU A 558 -15.24 -23.30 27.49
N TYR A 559 -13.90 -23.32 27.47
CA TYR A 559 -13.12 -23.56 28.69
C TYR A 559 -13.30 -22.44 29.72
N GLY A 560 -13.08 -22.74 31.01
CA GLY A 560 -13.12 -21.72 32.06
C GLY A 560 -14.53 -21.14 32.33
N ASN A 561 -15.60 -21.88 32.05
CA ASN A 561 -16.97 -21.41 32.32
C ASN A 561 -17.53 -22.00 33.63
N SER A 562 -18.74 -21.60 34.01
CA SER A 562 -19.37 -21.89 35.31
C SER A 562 -20.33 -23.09 35.21
N PHE A 563 -19.88 -24.22 34.66
CA PHE A 563 -20.72 -25.42 34.54
C PHE A 563 -20.90 -26.13 35.89
N GLU A 564 -22.14 -26.40 36.27
CA GLU A 564 -22.45 -27.26 37.41
C GLU A 564 -22.19 -28.73 37.07
N ASP A 565 -22.52 -29.13 35.83
CA ASP A 565 -22.32 -30.48 35.32
C ASP A 565 -21.68 -30.45 33.92
N VAL A 566 -20.35 -30.61 33.90
CA VAL A 566 -19.54 -30.68 32.67
C VAL A 566 -19.96 -31.83 31.76
N ALA A 567 -20.31 -32.99 32.34
CA ALA A 567 -20.66 -34.17 31.57
C ALA A 567 -21.99 -33.96 30.85
N ARG A 568 -22.98 -33.40 31.54
CA ARG A 568 -24.27 -33.02 30.94
C ARG A 568 -24.11 -31.95 29.86
N ALA A 569 -23.32 -30.92 30.10
CA ALA A 569 -23.03 -29.88 29.11
C ALA A 569 -22.39 -30.46 27.84
N ARG A 570 -21.37 -31.32 28.02
CA ARG A 570 -20.71 -32.04 26.94
C ARG A 570 -21.68 -32.92 26.15
N GLN A 571 -22.45 -33.75 26.84
CA GLN A 571 -23.42 -34.64 26.22
C GLN A 571 -24.47 -33.86 25.40
N ALA A 572 -24.94 -32.71 25.89
CA ALA A 572 -25.90 -31.89 25.15
C ALA A 572 -25.33 -31.36 23.81
N LEU A 573 -24.06 -30.94 23.79
CA LEU A 573 -23.42 -30.44 22.57
C LEU A 573 -23.05 -31.57 21.60
N GLU A 574 -22.45 -32.66 22.10
CA GLU A 574 -22.04 -33.81 21.29
C GLU A 574 -23.24 -34.56 20.71
N SER A 575 -24.37 -34.64 21.43
CA SER A 575 -25.60 -35.23 20.89
C SER A 575 -26.28 -34.34 19.83
N ALA A 576 -26.13 -33.02 19.94
CA ALA A 576 -26.69 -32.09 18.96
C ALA A 576 -25.89 -32.07 17.64
N ARG A 577 -24.55 -32.08 17.71
CA ARG A 577 -23.64 -32.15 16.55
C ARG A 577 -22.39 -32.98 16.92
N PRO A 578 -22.35 -34.28 16.60
CA PRO A 578 -21.22 -35.15 16.98
C PRO A 578 -19.97 -34.95 16.12
N ASP A 579 -20.09 -34.27 14.98
CA ASP A 579 -19.03 -34.04 14.00
C ASP A 579 -18.18 -32.79 14.27
N ILE A 580 -18.58 -31.94 15.23
CA ILE A 580 -17.83 -30.73 15.60
C ILE A 580 -16.91 -30.98 16.79
N THR A 581 -15.79 -30.27 16.82
CA THR A 581 -14.87 -30.27 17.96
C THR A 581 -15.47 -29.44 19.10
N VAL A 582 -15.72 -30.09 20.24
CA VAL A 582 -16.25 -29.43 21.44
C VAL A 582 -15.23 -29.52 22.57
N SER A 583 -14.77 -28.36 23.04
CA SER A 583 -13.86 -28.24 24.19
C SER A 583 -14.51 -27.43 25.29
N LEU A 584 -14.70 -28.01 26.47
CA LEU A 584 -15.27 -27.32 27.62
C LEU A 584 -14.64 -27.82 28.94
N SER A 585 -14.45 -26.90 29.87
CA SER A 585 -13.96 -27.13 31.23
C SER A 585 -14.58 -26.10 32.17
N THR A 586 -14.66 -26.42 33.46
CA THR A 586 -15.08 -25.46 34.49
C THR A 586 -13.91 -24.62 34.97
N LYS A 587 -14.19 -23.40 35.48
CA LYS A 587 -13.20 -22.65 36.27
C LYS A 587 -12.67 -23.55 37.39
N GLN A 588 -11.35 -23.64 37.54
CA GLN A 588 -10.76 -24.24 38.74
C GLN A 588 -11.05 -23.27 39.90
N ARG A 589 -11.63 -23.78 41.00
CA ARG A 589 -11.76 -22.99 42.22
C ARG A 589 -10.35 -22.73 42.75
N GLU A 590 -9.94 -21.46 42.78
CA GLU A 590 -8.76 -20.99 43.53
C GLU A 590 -9.01 -21.06 45.04
#